data_AF-A0A7C1KUL3-F1
#
_entry.id   AF-A0A7C1KUL3-F1
#
_cell.length_a   1.000
_cell.length_b   1.000
_cell.length_c   1.000
_cell.angle_alpha   90.00
_cell.angle_beta   90.00
_cell.angle_gamma   90.00
#
_symmetry.space_group_name_H-M   'P 1'
#
loop_
_entity.id
_entity.type
_entity.pdbx_description
1 polymer ?
#
loop_
_entity_poly.entity_id
_entity_poly.type
_entity_poly.pdbx_seq_one_letter_code
_entity_poly.pdbx_strand_id
1 'polypeptide(L)'
;MKNFLNTKTIIGSLVVGLIGSALWENLFRDLLNLGGKTLLTISTLGLDKYKDNIYMSIAQGFYERVSIQILSLGLGVLFGIALGTIIITFKINKKDEKSKDLKIKKWLRGHKRFVKIGFLIYTIFVMGITVLSLAEITYINKSIAYYRQLESIAAPYITSDQEKIFNSRFSQIKNREGYTKLINELSVIIDEAGQTVVPAFIF
;
A
#
# COMPACT_ATOMS: atom_id res chain seq x y z
N MET A 1 57.49 17.97 -19.44
CA MET A 1 56.19 17.29 -19.71
C MET A 1 56.49 15.83 -19.98
N LYS A 2 56.31 14.96 -18.98
CA LYS A 2 56.64 13.52 -19.08
C LYS A 2 55.55 12.80 -19.86
N ASN A 3 55.96 11.88 -20.75
CA ASN A 3 55.17 11.01 -21.62
C ASN A 3 53.90 10.47 -20.94
N PHE A 4 52.76 11.15 -21.14
CA PHE A 4 51.44 10.75 -20.62
C PHE A 4 50.73 9.71 -21.47
N LEU A 5 51.32 9.29 -22.59
CA LEU A 5 50.74 8.31 -23.52
C LEU A 5 51.71 7.14 -23.68
N ASN A 6 51.81 6.33 -22.63
CA ASN A 6 52.38 5.00 -22.75
C ASN A 6 51.39 4.15 -23.56
N THR A 7 51.82 3.57 -24.67
CA THR A 7 50.99 2.74 -25.57
C THR A 7 50.23 1.65 -24.81
N LYS A 8 50.80 1.17 -23.70
CA LYS A 8 50.15 0.21 -22.79
C LYS A 8 48.87 0.75 -22.14
N THR A 9 48.81 2.03 -21.80
CA THR A 9 47.63 2.69 -21.22
C THR A 9 46.52 2.87 -22.25
N ILE A 10 46.88 3.22 -23.49
CA ILE A 10 45.93 3.35 -24.62
C ILE A 10 45.31 1.99 -24.92
N ILE A 11 46.13 0.95 -25.09
CA ILE A 11 45.67 -0.43 -25.33
C ILE A 11 44.81 -0.91 -24.15
N GLY A 12 45.21 -0.62 -22.90
CA GLY A 12 44.44 -0.95 -21.70
C GLY A 12 43.05 -0.31 -21.71
N SER A 13 42.94 0.97 -22.06
CA SER A 13 41.64 1.66 -22.15
C SER A 13 40.75 1.12 -23.27
N LEU A 14 41.33 0.72 -24.41
CA LEU A 14 40.62 0.11 -25.53
C LEU A 14 40.04 -1.26 -25.16
N VAL A 15 40.82 -2.10 -24.47
CA VAL A 15 40.37 -3.43 -24.02
C VAL A 15 39.27 -3.31 -22.97
N VAL A 16 39.40 -2.39 -22.01
CA VAL A 16 38.35 -2.13 -21.01
C VAL A 16 37.08 -1.59 -21.67
N GLY A 17 37.20 -0.74 -22.69
CA GLY A 17 36.06 -0.26 -23.47
C GLY A 17 35.35 -1.38 -24.23
N LEU A 18 36.09 -2.25 -24.92
CA LEU A 18 35.52 -3.37 -25.66
C LEU A 18 34.85 -4.40 -24.75
N ILE A 19 35.49 -4.77 -23.63
CA ILE A 19 34.92 -5.69 -22.63
C ILE A 19 33.72 -5.03 -21.94
N GLY A 20 33.81 -3.74 -21.61
CA GLY A 20 32.72 -2.98 -21.01
C GLY A 20 31.49 -2.92 -21.90
N SER A 21 31.67 -2.63 -23.19
CA SER A 21 30.58 -2.64 -24.17
C SER A 21 29.98 -4.04 -24.33
N ALA A 22 30.81 -5.08 -24.48
CA ALA A 22 30.34 -6.45 -24.61
C ALA A 22 29.57 -6.94 -23.36
N LEU A 23 30.03 -6.59 -22.16
CA LEU A 23 29.34 -6.89 -20.90
C LEU A 23 28.05 -6.08 -20.76
N TRP A 24 28.06 -4.80 -21.13
CA TRP A 24 26.88 -3.94 -21.04
C TRP A 24 25.76 -4.44 -21.97
N GLU A 25 26.13 -4.75 -23.21
CA GLU A 25 25.19 -5.08 -24.28
C GLU A 25 24.60 -6.49 -24.11
N ASN A 26 25.39 -7.45 -23.62
CA ASN A 26 24.96 -8.84 -23.48
C ASN A 26 24.47 -9.22 -22.07
N LEU A 27 24.99 -8.60 -21.00
CA LEU A 27 24.64 -9.02 -19.63
C LEU A 27 23.70 -8.02 -18.97
N PHE A 28 24.07 -6.74 -18.93
CA PHE A 28 23.29 -5.73 -18.21
C PHE A 28 21.97 -5.41 -18.90
N ARG A 29 21.97 -5.25 -20.23
CA ARG A 29 20.75 -4.95 -20.99
C ARG A 29 19.68 -6.03 -20.78
N ASP A 30 20.05 -7.29 -20.91
CA ASP A 30 19.12 -8.41 -20.78
C ASP A 30 18.62 -8.57 -19.34
N LEU A 31 19.52 -8.43 -18.35
CA LEU A 31 19.15 -8.47 -16.95
C LEU A 31 18.22 -7.32 -16.55
N LEU A 32 18.48 -6.10 -17.04
CA LEU A 32 17.63 -4.93 -16.80
C LEU A 32 16.29 -5.04 -17.51
N ASN A 33 16.27 -5.55 -18.74
CA ASN A 33 15.02 -5.77 -19.48
C ASN A 33 14.15 -6.84 -18.80
N LEU A 34 14.75 -7.94 -18.34
CA LEU A 34 14.05 -8.99 -17.61
C LEU A 34 13.57 -8.49 -16.24
N GLY A 35 14.43 -7.77 -15.51
CA GLY A 35 14.08 -7.15 -14.23
C GLY A 35 12.97 -6.12 -14.38
N GLY A 36 13.04 -5.26 -15.39
CA GLY A 36 12.01 -4.25 -15.69
C GLY A 36 10.66 -4.87 -16.04
N LYS A 37 10.64 -5.88 -16.92
CA LYS A 37 9.40 -6.61 -17.26
C LYS A 37 8.82 -7.32 -16.03
N THR A 38 9.67 -7.94 -15.22
CA THR A 38 9.24 -8.65 -14.00
C THR A 38 8.67 -7.67 -12.97
N LEU A 39 9.34 -6.54 -12.76
CA LEU A 39 8.91 -5.51 -11.81
C LEU A 39 7.60 -4.85 -12.24
N LEU A 40 7.44 -4.56 -13.52
CA LEU A 40 6.17 -4.08 -14.08
C LEU A 40 5.06 -5.12 -13.92
N THR A 41 5.36 -6.39 -14.21
CA THR A 41 4.39 -7.49 -14.07
C THR A 41 3.94 -7.67 -12.61
N ILE A 42 4.86 -7.66 -11.65
CA ILE A 42 4.54 -7.73 -10.22
C ILE A 42 3.74 -6.50 -9.78
N SER A 43 4.09 -5.32 -10.27
CA SER A 43 3.37 -4.08 -9.93
C SER A 43 1.94 -4.12 -10.46
N THR A 44 1.74 -4.45 -11.75
CA THR A 44 0.41 -4.51 -12.36
C THR A 44 -0.43 -5.62 -11.74
N LEU A 45 0.08 -6.87 -11.71
CA LEU A 45 -0.66 -7.99 -11.13
C LEU A 45 -0.91 -7.82 -9.63
N GLY A 46 0.03 -7.22 -8.90
CA GLY A 46 -0.12 -6.94 -7.47
C GLY A 46 -1.21 -5.91 -7.21
N LEU A 47 -1.24 -4.82 -7.99
CA LEU A 47 -2.25 -3.78 -7.88
C LEU A 47 -3.65 -4.28 -8.27
N ASP A 48 -3.76 -5.07 -9.34
CA ASP A 48 -5.05 -5.61 -9.76
C ASP A 48 -5.57 -6.65 -8.77
N LYS A 49 -4.71 -7.55 -8.28
CA LYS A 49 -5.09 -8.47 -7.19
C LYS A 49 -5.48 -7.74 -5.92
N TYR A 50 -4.78 -6.67 -5.56
CA TYR A 50 -5.14 -5.86 -4.39
C TYR A 50 -6.53 -5.23 -4.57
N LYS A 51 -6.82 -4.65 -5.74
CA LYS A 51 -8.15 -4.11 -6.04
C LYS A 51 -9.23 -5.19 -6.02
N ASP A 52 -8.98 -6.34 -6.63
CA ASP A 52 -9.95 -7.45 -6.67
C ASP A 52 -10.23 -7.99 -5.26
N ASN A 53 -9.20 -8.09 -4.40
CA ASN A 53 -9.38 -8.47 -3.00
C ASN A 53 -10.34 -7.53 -2.26
N ILE A 54 -10.31 -6.22 -2.53
CA ILE A 54 -11.25 -5.25 -1.94
C ILE A 54 -12.70 -5.63 -2.30
N TYR A 55 -12.97 -5.97 -3.57
CA TYR A 55 -14.31 -6.37 -4.01
C TYR A 55 -14.73 -7.74 -3.47
N MET A 56 -13.79 -8.68 -3.32
CA MET A 56 -14.05 -9.94 -2.62
C MET A 56 -14.36 -9.70 -1.14
N SER A 57 -13.72 -8.73 -0.49
CA SER A 57 -14.05 -8.32 0.88
C SER A 57 -15.41 -7.62 0.98
N ILE A 58 -15.84 -6.89 -0.05
CA ILE A 58 -17.21 -6.36 -0.13
C ILE A 58 -18.22 -7.51 -0.22
N ALA A 59 -17.96 -8.52 -1.06
CA ALA A 59 -18.83 -9.69 -1.26
C ALA A 59 -19.09 -10.48 0.04
N GLN A 60 -18.14 -10.42 0.97
CA GLN A 60 -18.20 -11.04 2.27
C GLN A 60 -19.15 -10.35 3.27
N GLY A 61 -19.67 -9.16 2.94
CA GLY A 61 -20.56 -8.39 3.81
C GLY A 61 -19.85 -7.72 5.00
N PHE A 62 -20.63 -7.22 5.96
CA PHE A 62 -20.08 -6.53 7.12
C PHE A 62 -19.29 -7.52 8.01
N TYR A 63 -17.97 -7.33 8.08
CA TYR A 63 -17.08 -8.13 8.93
C TYR A 63 -16.71 -7.38 10.21
N GLU A 64 -16.82 -8.04 11.38
CA GLU A 64 -16.26 -7.56 12.66
C GLU A 64 -14.73 -7.36 12.60
N ARG A 65 -14.07 -8.08 11.69
CA ARG A 65 -12.63 -8.03 11.46
C ARG A 65 -12.14 -6.63 11.10
N VAL A 66 -12.97 -5.83 10.43
CA VAL A 66 -12.68 -4.45 10.06
C VAL A 66 -12.59 -3.56 11.31
N SER A 67 -13.53 -3.72 12.23
CA SER A 67 -13.51 -3.04 13.54
C SER A 67 -12.30 -3.46 14.38
N ILE A 68 -11.95 -4.75 14.36
CA ILE A 68 -10.76 -5.29 15.05
C ILE A 68 -9.46 -4.77 14.41
N GLN A 69 -9.43 -4.58 13.08
CA GLN A 69 -8.28 -3.98 12.38
C GLN A 69 -8.13 -2.49 12.68
N ILE A 70 -9.22 -1.72 12.67
CA ILE A 70 -9.19 -0.31 13.10
C ILE A 70 -8.68 -0.21 14.54
N LEU A 71 -9.20 -1.04 15.44
CA LEU A 71 -8.79 -1.08 16.83
C LEU A 71 -7.30 -1.44 16.98
N SER A 72 -6.83 -2.47 16.29
CA SER A 72 -5.44 -2.91 16.36
C SER A 72 -4.46 -1.90 15.74
N LEU A 73 -4.86 -1.19 14.68
CA LEU A 73 -4.11 -0.05 14.14
C LEU A 73 -4.03 1.11 15.13
N GLY A 74 -5.16 1.47 15.76
CA GLY A 74 -5.20 2.48 16.81
C GLY A 74 -4.28 2.14 17.98
N LEU A 75 -4.34 0.89 18.46
CA LEU A 75 -3.45 0.39 19.51
C LEU A 75 -1.98 0.40 19.05
N GLY A 76 -1.68 0.00 17.81
CA GLY A 76 -0.33 0.02 17.26
C GLY A 76 0.30 1.41 17.24
N VAL A 77 -0.47 2.45 16.87
CA VAL A 77 -0.02 3.84 16.92
C VAL A 77 0.27 4.28 18.36
N LEU A 78 -0.62 3.95 19.30
CA LEU A 78 -0.43 4.27 20.72
C LEU A 78 0.82 3.58 21.29
N PHE A 79 1.05 2.31 20.97
CA PHE A 79 2.27 1.60 21.33
C PHE A 79 3.53 2.21 20.71
N GLY A 80 3.46 2.63 19.43
CA GLY A 80 4.57 3.32 18.77
C GLY A 80 4.94 4.64 19.45
N ILE A 81 3.93 5.43 19.85
CA ILE A 81 4.13 6.66 20.62
C ILE A 81 4.74 6.34 22.00
N ALA A 82 4.20 5.36 22.71
CA ALA A 82 4.70 4.94 24.03
C ALA A 82 6.16 4.45 23.98
N LEU A 83 6.52 3.66 22.97
CA LEU A 83 7.92 3.25 22.76
C LEU A 83 8.82 4.43 22.40
N GLY A 84 8.31 5.36 21.59
CA GLY A 84 9.00 6.60 21.24
C GLY A 84 9.31 7.46 22.47
N THR A 85 8.34 7.64 23.37
CA THR A 85 8.53 8.41 24.61
C THR A 85 9.49 7.70 25.56
N ILE A 86 9.40 6.38 25.71
CA ILE A 86 10.36 5.58 26.49
C ILE A 86 11.79 5.78 25.97
N ILE A 87 12.02 5.65 24.66
CA ILE A 87 13.36 5.83 24.06
C ILE A 87 13.91 7.24 24.30
N ILE A 88 13.05 8.26 24.24
CA ILE A 88 13.42 9.65 24.51
C ILE A 88 13.79 9.82 25.99
N THR A 89 12.96 9.34 26.92
CA THR A 89 13.14 9.48 28.37
C THR A 89 14.38 8.73 28.86
N PHE A 90 14.62 7.50 28.41
CA PHE A 90 15.84 6.73 28.74
C PHE A 90 17.11 7.36 28.16
N LYS A 91 17.02 8.14 27.06
CA LYS A 91 18.18 8.89 26.52
C LYS A 91 18.44 10.22 27.22
N ILE A 92 17.44 10.82 27.86
CA ILE A 92 17.57 12.08 28.62
C ILE A 92 18.19 11.81 29.99
N ASN A 93 17.82 10.70 30.66
CA ASN A 93 18.40 10.29 31.95
C ASN A 93 19.86 9.79 31.89
N LYS A 94 20.44 9.60 30.70
CA LYS A 94 21.88 9.24 30.51
C LYS A 94 22.77 10.46 30.19
N LYS A 95 22.40 11.61 30.75
CA LYS A 95 23.21 12.82 30.87
C LYS A 95 23.38 12.97 32.38
N ASP A 96 24.34 12.31 33.02
CA ASP A 96 25.60 12.95 33.39
C ASP A 96 26.57 11.98 34.12
N GLU A 97 27.03 10.90 33.47
CA GLU A 97 28.14 10.11 34.03
C GLU A 97 29.32 9.98 33.06
N LYS A 98 30.24 10.94 33.20
CA LYS A 98 31.70 10.83 33.06
C LYS A 98 32.26 9.89 31.98
N SER A 99 32.19 10.28 30.70
CA SER A 99 33.21 9.85 29.72
C SER A 99 33.93 11.05 29.12
N LYS A 100 35.22 11.16 29.45
CA LYS A 100 36.13 12.29 29.09
C LYS A 100 36.58 12.27 27.62
N ASP A 101 36.20 11.27 26.84
CA ASP A 101 36.74 11.09 25.50
C ASP A 101 35.90 11.80 24.42
N LEU A 102 36.46 12.90 23.87
CA LEU A 102 35.82 13.79 22.90
C LEU A 102 35.43 13.08 21.58
N LYS A 103 36.17 12.01 21.20
CA LYS A 103 35.87 11.21 20.00
C LYS A 103 34.59 10.39 20.17
N ILE A 104 34.44 9.71 21.31
CA ILE A 104 33.25 8.91 21.64
C ILE A 104 32.01 9.82 21.72
N LYS A 105 32.15 11.03 22.30
CA LYS A 105 31.07 12.01 22.41
C LYS A 105 30.62 12.62 21.07
N LYS A 106 31.51 12.71 20.07
CA LYS A 106 31.16 13.12 18.69
C LYS A 106 30.46 11.97 17.95
N TRP A 107 30.98 10.74 18.06
CA TRP A 107 30.39 9.55 17.44
C TRP A 107 28.97 9.25 17.99
N LEU A 108 28.78 9.30 19.31
CA LEU A 108 27.46 9.15 19.96
C LEU A 108 26.45 10.23 19.52
N ARG A 109 26.90 11.46 19.26
CA ARG A 109 26.02 12.55 18.79
C ARG A 109 25.56 12.32 17.35
N GLY A 110 26.44 11.84 16.48
CA GLY A 110 26.08 11.44 15.12
C GLY A 110 25.05 10.31 15.13
N HIS A 111 25.33 9.24 15.88
CA HIS A 111 24.42 8.09 15.99
C HIS A 111 23.04 8.46 16.55
N LYS A 112 22.96 9.37 17.55
CA LYS A 112 21.68 9.87 18.07
C LYS A 112 20.83 10.61 17.01
N ARG A 113 21.44 11.32 16.06
CA ARG A 113 20.71 11.99 14.96
C ARG A 113 20.15 10.97 13.97
N PHE A 114 20.96 9.99 13.56
CA PHE A 114 20.50 8.92 12.67
C PHE A 114 19.35 8.10 13.28
N VAL A 115 19.41 7.77 14.57
CA VAL A 115 18.32 7.07 15.25
C VAL A 115 17.03 7.89 15.29
N LYS A 116 17.12 9.21 15.50
CA LYS A 116 15.93 10.10 15.49
C LYS A 116 15.30 10.18 14.09
N ILE A 117 16.13 10.33 13.06
CA ILE A 117 15.67 10.39 11.68
C ILE A 117 15.04 9.04 11.27
N GLY A 118 15.68 7.93 11.62
CA GLY A 118 15.14 6.59 11.36
C GLY A 118 13.80 6.36 12.05
N PHE A 119 13.66 6.79 13.31
CA PHE A 119 12.38 6.72 14.01
C PHE A 119 11.30 7.59 13.35
N LEU A 120 11.64 8.83 12.95
CA LEU A 120 10.71 9.72 12.23
C LEU A 120 10.23 9.09 10.91
N ILE A 121 11.15 8.53 10.11
CA ILE A 121 10.83 7.85 8.86
C ILE A 121 9.91 6.66 9.12
N TYR A 122 10.22 5.85 10.14
CA TYR A 122 9.39 4.72 10.54
C TYR A 122 7.98 5.16 10.95
N THR A 123 7.85 6.21 11.76
CA THR A 123 6.54 6.75 12.18
C THR A 123 5.73 7.24 10.97
N ILE A 124 6.35 7.98 10.06
CA ILE A 124 5.68 8.45 8.83
C ILE A 124 5.23 7.26 7.97
N PHE A 125 6.08 6.24 7.84
CA PHE A 125 5.76 5.03 7.08
C PHE A 125 4.57 4.26 7.68
N VAL A 126 4.58 4.03 9.00
CA VAL A 126 3.47 3.37 9.71
C VAL A 126 2.18 4.19 9.61
N MET A 127 2.27 5.51 9.73
CA MET A 127 1.13 6.41 9.57
C MET A 127 0.55 6.31 8.15
N GLY A 128 1.40 6.30 7.12
CA GLY A 128 0.99 6.13 5.73
C GLY A 128 0.25 4.82 5.48
N ILE A 129 0.80 3.70 5.97
CA ILE A 129 0.14 2.38 5.88
C ILE A 129 -1.23 2.41 6.58
N THR A 130 -1.30 3.00 7.78
CA THR A 130 -2.53 3.07 8.56
C THR A 130 -3.61 3.86 7.83
N VAL A 131 -3.27 5.00 7.23
CA VAL A 131 -4.22 5.80 6.45
C VAL A 131 -4.75 5.02 5.24
N LEU A 132 -3.87 4.30 4.52
CA LEU A 132 -4.28 3.46 3.38
C LEU A 132 -5.24 2.35 3.83
N SER A 133 -4.92 1.65 4.92
CA SER A 133 -5.80 0.61 5.47
C SER A 133 -7.16 1.16 5.93
N LEU A 134 -7.19 2.34 6.55
CA LEU A 134 -8.44 3.00 6.94
C LEU A 134 -9.29 3.40 5.74
N ALA A 135 -8.66 3.90 4.67
CA ALA A 135 -9.34 4.24 3.43
C ALA A 135 -9.97 3.00 2.77
N GLU A 136 -9.21 1.90 2.67
CA GLU A 136 -9.68 0.60 2.17
C GLU A 136 -10.91 0.10 2.94
N ILE A 137 -10.80 0.07 4.27
CA ILE A 137 -11.87 -0.33 5.18
C ILE A 137 -13.13 0.52 5.01
N THR A 138 -12.95 1.84 4.96
CA THR A 138 -14.07 2.78 4.80
C THR A 138 -14.76 2.57 3.47
N TYR A 139 -13.99 2.33 2.40
CA TYR A 139 -14.51 2.04 1.08
C TYR A 139 -15.32 0.73 1.07
N ILE A 140 -14.80 -0.34 1.67
CA ILE A 140 -15.50 -1.64 1.78
C ILE A 140 -16.85 -1.45 2.49
N ASN A 141 -16.84 -0.85 3.68
CA ASN A 141 -18.04 -0.66 4.48
C ASN A 141 -19.09 0.20 3.78
N LYS A 142 -18.66 1.30 3.13
CA LYS A 142 -19.56 2.15 2.35
C LYS A 142 -20.15 1.41 1.16
N SER A 143 -19.36 0.59 0.47
CA SER A 143 -19.82 -0.19 -0.69
C SER A 143 -20.84 -1.27 -0.28
N ILE A 144 -20.63 -1.93 0.87
CA ILE A 144 -21.61 -2.86 1.44
C ILE A 144 -22.89 -2.12 1.83
N ALA A 145 -22.77 -1.00 2.55
CA ALA A 145 -23.92 -0.19 2.97
C ALA A 145 -24.72 0.30 1.77
N TYR A 146 -24.05 0.73 0.71
CA TYR A 146 -24.68 1.19 -0.52
C TYR A 146 -25.46 0.06 -1.23
N TYR A 147 -24.88 -1.15 -1.34
CA TYR A 147 -25.61 -2.30 -1.86
C TYR A 147 -26.87 -2.60 -1.04
N ARG A 148 -26.75 -2.65 0.29
CA ARG A 148 -27.89 -2.91 1.20
C ARG A 148 -28.96 -1.83 1.11
N GLN A 149 -28.56 -0.58 0.90
CA GLN A 149 -29.49 0.53 0.69
C GLN A 149 -30.27 0.33 -0.61
N LEU A 150 -29.60 0.03 -1.73
CA LEU A 150 -30.29 -0.24 -3.00
C LEU A 150 -31.21 -1.45 -2.89
N GLU A 151 -30.75 -2.54 -2.26
CA GLU A 151 -31.57 -3.71 -2.00
C GLU A 151 -32.84 -3.36 -1.19
N SER A 152 -32.69 -2.56 -0.13
CA SER A 152 -33.83 -2.11 0.68
C SER A 152 -34.80 -1.20 -0.08
N ILE A 153 -34.31 -0.38 -1.02
CA ILE A 153 -35.15 0.48 -1.87
C ILE A 153 -35.85 -0.36 -2.95
N ALA A 154 -35.15 -1.36 -3.50
CA ALA A 154 -35.67 -2.25 -4.54
C ALA A 154 -36.63 -3.30 -3.98
N ALA A 155 -36.55 -3.64 -2.69
CA ALA A 155 -37.33 -4.68 -2.01
C ALA A 155 -38.84 -4.70 -2.35
N PRO A 156 -39.60 -3.58 -2.36
CA PRO A 156 -41.02 -3.60 -2.73
C PRO A 156 -41.29 -3.86 -4.23
N TYR A 157 -40.27 -3.77 -5.09
CA TYR A 157 -40.37 -3.87 -6.54
C TYR A 157 -39.80 -5.18 -7.10
N ILE A 158 -39.21 -6.02 -6.24
CA ILE A 158 -38.63 -7.31 -6.62
C ILE A 158 -39.31 -8.45 -5.86
N THR A 159 -39.33 -9.65 -6.44
CA THR A 159 -39.83 -10.84 -5.75
C THR A 159 -38.80 -11.37 -4.75
N SER A 160 -39.24 -12.17 -3.76
CA SER A 160 -38.33 -12.83 -2.82
C SER A 160 -37.30 -13.73 -3.51
N ASP A 161 -37.64 -14.33 -4.65
CA ASP A 161 -36.70 -15.13 -5.42
C ASP A 161 -35.64 -14.26 -6.11
N GLN A 162 -36.04 -13.10 -6.63
CA GLN A 162 -35.09 -12.12 -7.19
C GLN A 162 -34.14 -11.58 -6.12
N GLU A 163 -34.65 -11.27 -4.93
CA GLU A 163 -33.85 -10.85 -3.78
C GLU A 163 -32.77 -11.89 -3.42
N LYS A 164 -33.14 -13.18 -3.38
CA LYS A 164 -32.18 -14.28 -3.17
C LYS A 164 -31.13 -14.36 -4.26
N ILE A 165 -31.51 -14.13 -5.53
CA ILE A 165 -30.58 -14.09 -6.66
C ILE A 165 -29.59 -12.93 -6.50
N PHE A 166 -30.05 -11.73 -6.13
CA PHE A 166 -29.17 -10.58 -5.89
C PHE A 166 -28.19 -10.86 -4.74
N ASN A 167 -28.66 -11.40 -3.63
CA ASN A 167 -27.80 -11.79 -2.49
C ASN A 167 -26.76 -12.86 -2.84
N SER A 168 -27.18 -13.86 -3.62
CA SER A 168 -26.27 -14.90 -4.12
C SER A 168 -25.19 -14.29 -5.02
N ARG A 169 -25.57 -13.41 -5.95
CA ARG A 169 -24.63 -12.73 -6.84
C ARG A 169 -23.71 -11.76 -6.10
N PHE A 170 -24.20 -11.05 -5.09
CA PHE A 170 -23.39 -10.21 -4.23
C PHE A 170 -22.27 -11.02 -3.56
N SER A 171 -22.60 -12.20 -3.04
CA SER A 171 -21.64 -13.11 -2.39
C SER A 171 -20.60 -13.69 -3.34
N GLN A 172 -20.83 -13.60 -4.66
CA GLN A 172 -19.96 -14.14 -5.71
C GLN A 172 -19.10 -13.08 -6.39
N ILE A 173 -19.15 -11.82 -5.95
CA ILE A 173 -18.36 -10.73 -6.53
C ILE A 173 -16.86 -11.01 -6.34
N LYS A 174 -16.11 -10.86 -7.44
CA LYS A 174 -14.64 -11.06 -7.46
C LYS A 174 -13.86 -9.80 -7.83
N ASN A 175 -14.50 -8.85 -8.50
CA ASN A 175 -13.84 -7.69 -9.07
C ASN A 175 -14.82 -6.51 -9.19
N ARG A 176 -14.28 -5.36 -9.61
CA ARG A 176 -15.04 -4.12 -9.78
C ARG A 176 -16.21 -4.25 -10.75
N GLU A 177 -15.99 -4.95 -11.87
CA GLU A 177 -16.98 -5.09 -12.93
C GLU A 177 -18.21 -5.84 -12.42
N GLY A 178 -18.01 -6.96 -11.70
CA GLY A 178 -19.08 -7.73 -11.10
C GLY A 178 -19.92 -6.92 -10.10
N TYR A 179 -19.25 -6.14 -9.25
CA TYR A 179 -19.94 -5.24 -8.32
C TYR A 179 -20.73 -4.15 -9.06
N THR A 180 -20.10 -3.46 -10.02
CA THR A 180 -20.71 -2.36 -10.75
C THR A 180 -21.92 -2.82 -11.55
N LYS A 181 -21.83 -4.00 -12.18
CA LYS A 181 -22.95 -4.60 -12.91
C LYS A 181 -24.13 -4.89 -11.98
N LEU A 182 -23.88 -5.48 -10.81
CA LEU A 182 -24.92 -5.80 -9.83
C LEU A 182 -25.65 -4.54 -9.34
N ILE A 183 -24.87 -3.50 -9.01
CA ILE A 183 -25.39 -2.22 -8.56
C ILE A 183 -26.23 -1.55 -9.65
N ASN A 184 -25.74 -1.52 -10.89
CA ASN A 184 -26.46 -0.92 -12.01
C ASN A 184 -27.80 -1.62 -12.28
N GLU A 185 -27.85 -2.95 -12.18
CA GLU A 185 -29.11 -3.69 -12.34
C GLU A 185 -30.14 -3.35 -11.25
N LEU A 186 -29.72 -3.22 -10.00
CA LEU A 186 -30.60 -2.75 -8.92
C LEU A 186 -31.03 -1.29 -9.15
N SER A 187 -30.12 -0.41 -9.56
CA SER A 187 -30.44 0.98 -9.86
C SER A 187 -31.48 1.11 -10.98
N VAL A 188 -31.36 0.32 -12.05
CA VAL A 188 -32.34 0.31 -13.15
C VAL A 188 -33.73 -0.08 -12.66
N ILE A 189 -33.84 -1.10 -11.80
CA ILE A 189 -35.14 -1.50 -11.21
C ILE A 189 -35.76 -0.35 -10.40
N ILE A 190 -34.94 0.36 -9.63
CA ILE A 190 -35.37 1.49 -8.79
C ILE A 190 -35.82 2.67 -9.66
N ASP A 191 -35.06 2.99 -10.71
CA ASP A 191 -35.38 4.06 -11.66
C ASP A 191 -36.68 3.75 -12.43
N GLU A 192 -36.86 2.50 -12.89
CA GLU A 192 -38.09 2.04 -13.55
C GLU A 192 -39.31 2.12 -12.62
N ALA A 193 -39.11 1.94 -11.31
CA ALA A 193 -40.15 2.11 -10.30
C ALA A 193 -40.44 3.60 -9.96
N GLY A 194 -39.75 4.55 -10.60
CA GLY A 194 -39.92 5.98 -10.41
C GLY A 194 -39.35 6.51 -9.09
N GLN A 195 -38.48 5.74 -8.43
CA GLN A 195 -37.78 6.15 -7.22
C GLN A 195 -36.43 6.77 -7.56
N THR A 196 -35.94 7.67 -6.72
CA THR A 196 -34.62 8.28 -6.93
C THR A 196 -33.52 7.36 -6.42
N VAL A 197 -32.65 6.90 -7.33
CA VAL A 197 -31.42 6.22 -6.94
C VAL A 197 -30.52 7.21 -6.20
N VAL A 198 -30.14 6.87 -4.97
CA VAL A 198 -29.15 7.64 -4.22
C VAL A 198 -27.83 7.54 -4.97
N PRO A 199 -27.15 8.65 -5.30
CA PRO A 199 -25.93 8.61 -6.08
C PRO A 199 -24.88 7.75 -5.36
N ALA A 200 -24.20 6.89 -6.12
CA ALA A 200 -23.08 6.12 -5.62
C ALA A 200 -22.03 7.05 -5.01
N PHE A 201 -21.45 6.66 -3.88
CA PHE A 201 -20.32 7.38 -3.29
C PHE A 201 -19.10 7.25 -4.21
N ILE A 202 -18.82 8.28 -5.00
CA ILE A 202 -17.61 8.36 -5.83
C ILE A 202 -16.48 8.96 -4.96
N PHE A 203 -15.42 8.19 -4.73
CA PHE A 203 -14.10 8.69 -4.29
C PHE A 203 -13.07 8.39 -5.37
#